data_AF-A0A5N6YG52-F1
#
_entry.id   AF-A0A5N6YG52-F1
#
_cell.length_a   1.000
_cell.length_b   1.000
_cell.length_c   1.000
_cell.angle_alpha   90.00
_cell.angle_beta   90.00
_cell.angle_gamma   90.00
#
_symmetry.space_group_name_H-M   'P 1'
#
loop_
_entity.id
_entity.type
_entity.pdbx_description
1 polymer ?
#
loop_
_entity_poly.entity_id
_entity_poly.type
_entity_poly.pdbx_seq_one_letter_code
_entity_poly.pdbx_strand_id
1 'polypeptide(L)'
;MMMYSGALSLTLATTLANAAAVIPRATVTSLTTPSPVAVLNDPIARPCMAPGVVCLNQHAANLPYPFHRAAPDGRDIPTYGDTEVPADASWQNVSMAGFIVFDESRAADVLGDSPSVDFVLSVDANHIHEGPVFVPTQNRIYFSELSTNLPQFTIDLNQDPPSLSYFTADPPIYIPNGGFYHNNTVYFSVAGSNTSIPGLGEQRPGIVTLDPATNKSTTLLNNYYGLTFTDCDDLIVDPETGFIWFTAPYYSWWLELADIPPQTKSGTYRFDPKTGSTVVANDEMFSPNGIALSPDRQHMYISDSAASGLSAPISPDVPSPGGAGILYNVTGTRAIYKFDLVDDGRAIINKRPIYYDALGSVPDGLKVARNGYVVTATGNGLSVMDEYGDMIVRVQTNFTVNNFVWTDANEYREVWMVGMGGVAHLKWGLQGQEAV
;
A
#
# COMPACT_ATOMS: atom_id res chain seq x y z
N MET A 1 -53.16 7.00 50.74
CA MET A 1 -53.29 7.70 49.44
C MET A 1 -51.90 7.66 48.83
N MET A 2 -51.51 6.60 48.09
CA MET A 2 -51.76 6.38 46.65
C MET A 2 -51.42 7.63 45.81
N MET A 3 -50.64 7.63 44.73
CA MET A 3 -49.92 6.58 43.96
C MET A 3 -48.87 7.31 43.07
N TYR A 4 -47.89 6.71 42.36
CA TYR A 4 -47.54 5.30 42.07
C TYR A 4 -45.99 5.16 42.04
N SER A 5 -45.48 3.93 41.93
CA SER A 5 -44.06 3.57 41.77
C SER A 5 -43.66 3.25 40.31
N GLY A 6 -42.37 3.36 39.97
CA GLY A 6 -41.80 2.84 38.73
C GLY A 6 -40.29 2.59 38.84
N ALA A 7 -39.89 1.46 39.41
CA ALA A 7 -38.49 1.02 39.49
C ALA A 7 -38.35 -0.34 38.82
N LEU A 8 -37.34 -0.51 37.94
CA LEU A 8 -36.91 -1.83 37.46
C LEU A 8 -35.53 -2.13 38.02
N SER A 9 -35.46 -3.19 38.82
CA SER A 9 -34.21 -3.78 39.33
C SER A 9 -33.60 -4.67 38.26
N LEU A 10 -32.28 -4.56 38.04
CA LEU A 10 -31.52 -5.54 37.27
C LEU A 10 -30.63 -6.34 38.22
N THR A 11 -31.13 -7.50 38.66
CA THR A 11 -30.38 -8.46 39.49
C THR A 11 -29.69 -9.53 38.64
N LEU A 12 -28.52 -9.95 39.11
CA LEU A 12 -27.64 -10.99 38.55
C LEU A 12 -28.36 -12.21 37.95
N ALA A 13 -27.80 -12.72 36.85
CA ALA A 13 -27.86 -14.13 36.48
C ALA A 13 -26.44 -14.61 36.10
N THR A 14 -26.05 -15.77 36.62
CA THR A 14 -24.70 -16.34 36.59
C THR A 14 -24.45 -17.25 35.39
N THR A 15 -23.21 -17.26 34.90
CA THR A 15 -22.47 -18.39 34.28
C THR A 15 -23.25 -19.50 33.55
N LEU A 16 -23.02 -19.62 32.24
CA LEU A 16 -23.02 -20.92 31.57
C LEU A 16 -21.76 -21.06 30.69
N ALA A 17 -20.95 -22.06 31.00
CA ALA A 17 -19.85 -22.52 30.15
C ALA A 17 -20.29 -23.75 29.36
N ASN A 18 -19.65 -23.98 28.21
CA ASN A 18 -19.70 -25.19 27.39
C ASN A 18 -21.06 -25.66 26.85
N ALA A 19 -21.30 -25.37 25.56
CA ALA A 19 -21.62 -26.41 24.58
C ALA A 19 -21.32 -25.92 23.16
N ALA A 20 -20.17 -26.31 22.59
CA ALA A 20 -19.94 -26.19 21.16
C ALA A 20 -20.80 -27.24 20.44
N ALA A 21 -22.04 -26.88 20.10
CA ALA A 21 -22.88 -27.70 19.24
C ALA A 21 -22.29 -27.63 17.81
N VAL A 22 -21.62 -28.71 17.40
CA VAL A 22 -21.28 -28.93 16.00
C VAL A 22 -22.59 -29.06 15.23
N ILE A 23 -23.01 -27.96 14.58
CA ILE A 23 -24.14 -28.00 13.65
C ILE A 23 -23.67 -28.86 12.46
N PRO A 24 -24.29 -30.03 12.19
CA PRO A 24 -23.92 -30.82 11.04
C PRO A 24 -24.21 -29.99 9.78
N ARG A 25 -23.19 -29.82 8.94
CA ARG A 25 -23.26 -29.10 7.66
C ARG A 25 -24.46 -29.64 6.87
N ALA A 26 -25.51 -28.83 6.74
CA ALA A 26 -26.71 -29.23 6.02
C ALA A 26 -26.31 -29.60 4.58
N THR A 27 -26.58 -30.85 4.19
CA THR A 27 -26.35 -31.29 2.80
C THR A 27 -27.20 -30.45 1.89
N VAL A 28 -26.54 -29.70 0.99
CA VAL A 28 -27.19 -28.86 -0.02
C VAL A 28 -28.10 -29.73 -0.87
N THR A 29 -29.41 -29.63 -0.60
CA THR A 29 -30.43 -30.36 -1.36
C THR A 29 -30.60 -29.71 -2.72
N SER A 30 -30.15 -30.42 -3.76
CA SER A 30 -30.40 -30.17 -5.18
C SER A 30 -30.48 -28.70 -5.58
N LEU A 31 -29.33 -28.12 -5.96
CA LEU A 31 -29.35 -27.05 -6.96
C LEU A 31 -30.14 -27.58 -8.16
N THR A 32 -31.20 -26.86 -8.54
CA THR A 32 -31.89 -27.07 -9.81
C THR A 32 -30.85 -27.05 -10.93
N THR A 33 -30.90 -28.05 -11.83
CA THR A 33 -30.04 -28.08 -13.02
C THR A 33 -30.07 -26.69 -13.69
N PRO A 34 -28.92 -26.02 -13.86
CA PRO A 34 -28.90 -24.75 -14.57
C PRO A 34 -29.54 -24.96 -15.94
N SER A 35 -30.40 -24.02 -16.34
CA SER A 35 -30.75 -23.93 -17.77
C SER A 35 -29.46 -23.82 -18.58
N PRO A 36 -29.40 -24.38 -19.81
CA PRO A 36 -28.19 -24.28 -20.62
C PRO A 36 -27.81 -22.81 -20.72
N VAL A 37 -26.64 -22.48 -20.15
CA VAL A 37 -26.08 -21.13 -20.19
C VAL A 37 -26.04 -20.74 -21.66
N ALA A 38 -26.72 -19.65 -22.01
CA ALA A 38 -26.57 -19.05 -23.31
C ALA A 38 -25.13 -18.56 -23.43
N VAL A 39 -24.32 -19.27 -24.22
CA VAL A 39 -22.95 -18.85 -24.55
C VAL A 39 -23.05 -17.44 -25.13
N LEU A 40 -22.39 -16.47 -24.50
CA LEU A 40 -22.35 -15.11 -25.02
C LEU A 40 -21.71 -15.12 -26.41
N ASN A 41 -22.26 -14.32 -27.32
CA ASN A 41 -21.68 -14.14 -28.65
C ASN A 41 -20.35 -13.38 -28.61
N ASP A 42 -20.14 -12.54 -27.59
CA ASP A 42 -18.91 -11.78 -27.34
C ASP A 42 -18.38 -12.10 -25.93
N PRO A 43 -17.15 -12.60 -25.77
CA PRO A 43 -16.56 -12.87 -24.45
C PRO A 43 -16.24 -11.58 -23.69
N ILE A 44 -16.38 -11.59 -22.36
CA ILE A 44 -16.00 -10.47 -21.50
C ILE A 44 -14.49 -10.28 -21.49
N ALA A 45 -13.72 -11.36 -21.43
CA ALA A 45 -12.26 -11.30 -21.32
C ALA A 45 -11.60 -11.99 -22.54
N ARG A 46 -10.65 -11.33 -23.18
CA ARG A 46 -9.92 -11.92 -24.32
C ARG A 46 -8.43 -11.61 -24.28
N PRO A 47 -7.55 -12.54 -24.69
CA PRO A 47 -6.17 -12.20 -25.00
C PRO A 47 -6.12 -11.05 -26.01
N CYS A 48 -5.17 -10.14 -25.82
CA CYS A 48 -4.98 -8.95 -26.64
C CYS A 48 -3.54 -8.46 -26.54
N MET A 49 -3.12 -7.56 -27.45
CA MET A 49 -1.85 -6.80 -27.37
C MET A 49 -0.56 -7.65 -27.35
N ALA A 50 -0.27 -8.37 -26.26
CA ALA A 50 0.91 -9.20 -26.06
C ALA A 50 0.58 -10.49 -25.25
N PRO A 51 1.45 -11.52 -25.24
CA PRO A 51 1.26 -12.70 -24.40
C PRO A 51 1.08 -12.32 -22.91
N GLY A 52 0.13 -12.97 -22.24
CA GLY A 52 -0.18 -12.68 -20.82
C GLY A 52 -1.03 -11.43 -20.58
N VAL A 53 -1.39 -10.67 -21.62
CA VAL A 53 -2.29 -9.52 -21.53
C VAL A 53 -3.72 -9.91 -21.92
N VAL A 54 -4.69 -9.53 -21.09
CA VAL A 54 -6.12 -9.82 -21.27
C VAL A 54 -6.92 -8.53 -21.20
N CYS A 55 -7.71 -8.26 -22.25
CA CYS A 55 -8.56 -7.08 -22.34
C CYS A 55 -10.00 -7.42 -21.94
N LEU A 56 -10.60 -6.52 -21.16
CA LEU A 56 -11.98 -6.61 -20.71
C LEU A 56 -12.90 -5.77 -21.61
N ASN A 57 -13.93 -6.41 -22.16
CA ASN A 57 -15.00 -5.71 -22.87
C ASN A 57 -15.76 -4.81 -21.88
N GLN A 58 -15.85 -3.49 -22.18
CA GLN A 58 -16.54 -2.49 -21.37
C GLN A 58 -16.19 -2.55 -19.86
N HIS A 59 -14.89 -2.65 -19.54
CA HIS A 59 -14.39 -2.74 -18.15
C HIS A 59 -15.00 -3.91 -17.33
N ALA A 60 -15.54 -4.94 -18.00
CA ALA A 60 -16.35 -6.01 -17.41
C ALA A 60 -17.57 -5.52 -16.59
N ALA A 61 -18.14 -4.35 -16.92
CA ALA A 61 -19.23 -3.72 -16.18
C ALA A 61 -20.55 -4.54 -16.15
N ASN A 62 -20.72 -5.50 -17.06
CA ASN A 62 -21.90 -6.36 -17.16
C ASN A 62 -21.52 -7.85 -17.16
N LEU A 63 -21.29 -8.41 -15.97
CA LEU A 63 -21.07 -9.85 -15.79
C LEU A 63 -22.40 -10.62 -15.89
N PRO A 64 -22.49 -11.71 -16.68
CA PRO A 64 -23.68 -12.55 -16.75
C PRO A 64 -23.92 -13.27 -15.43
N TYR A 65 -25.19 -13.40 -15.03
CA TYR A 65 -25.55 -14.12 -13.81
C TYR A 65 -25.51 -15.66 -13.99
N PRO A 66 -25.15 -16.41 -12.94
CA PRO A 66 -24.62 -15.92 -11.66
C PRO A 66 -23.16 -15.46 -11.81
N PHE A 67 -22.75 -14.51 -10.97
CA PHE A 67 -21.35 -14.22 -10.70
C PHE A 67 -21.14 -14.02 -9.20
N HIS A 68 -19.95 -14.32 -8.70
CA HIS A 68 -19.61 -14.23 -7.28
C HIS A 68 -18.10 -14.03 -7.10
N ARG A 69 -17.69 -13.21 -6.12
CA ARG A 69 -16.34 -13.22 -5.58
C ARG A 69 -16.46 -13.14 -4.07
N ALA A 70 -15.66 -13.93 -3.35
CA ALA A 70 -15.63 -13.86 -1.90
C ALA A 70 -15.18 -12.46 -1.42
N ALA A 71 -15.72 -12.02 -0.29
CA ALA A 71 -15.22 -10.82 0.39
C ALA A 71 -13.91 -11.17 1.12
N PRO A 72 -12.88 -10.30 1.10
CA PRO A 72 -11.72 -10.46 1.98
C PRO A 72 -12.13 -10.51 3.45
N ASP A 73 -11.58 -11.46 4.21
CA ASP A 73 -11.91 -11.69 5.62
C ASP A 73 -10.76 -11.36 6.59
N GLY A 74 -9.65 -10.83 6.06
CA GLY A 74 -8.43 -10.52 6.80
C GLY A 74 -7.45 -11.70 6.94
N ARG A 75 -7.79 -12.88 6.41
CA ARG A 75 -6.87 -14.01 6.26
C ARG A 75 -6.65 -14.31 4.78
N ASP A 76 -7.76 -14.47 4.06
CA ASP A 76 -7.78 -14.64 2.62
C ASP A 76 -8.18 -13.31 1.97
N ILE A 77 -7.43 -12.90 0.95
CA ILE A 77 -7.68 -11.68 0.17
C ILE A 77 -7.88 -12.10 -1.29
N PRO A 78 -9.13 -12.33 -1.73
CA PRO A 78 -9.42 -12.74 -3.10
C PRO A 78 -8.98 -11.70 -4.12
N THR A 79 -8.27 -12.14 -5.14
CA THR A 79 -7.84 -11.33 -6.28
C THR A 79 -9.03 -10.97 -7.18
N TYR A 80 -8.82 -10.13 -8.19
CA TYR A 80 -9.85 -9.89 -9.21
C TYR A 80 -10.15 -11.15 -10.05
N GLY A 81 -9.11 -11.96 -10.32
CA GLY A 81 -9.22 -13.23 -11.04
C GLY A 81 -10.11 -14.26 -10.36
N ASP A 82 -10.20 -14.25 -9.03
CA ASP A 82 -11.04 -15.15 -8.21
C ASP A 82 -12.55 -14.87 -8.32
N THR A 83 -12.97 -13.97 -9.21
CA THR A 83 -14.38 -13.81 -9.55
C THR A 83 -14.88 -15.03 -10.34
N GLU A 84 -15.83 -15.78 -9.77
CA GLU A 84 -16.54 -16.84 -10.48
C GLU A 84 -17.55 -16.23 -11.44
N VAL A 85 -17.41 -16.51 -12.74
CA VAL A 85 -18.39 -16.16 -13.79
C VAL A 85 -18.76 -17.43 -14.57
N PRO A 86 -19.54 -18.39 -14.00
CA PRO A 86 -19.83 -19.68 -14.65
C PRO A 86 -20.54 -19.57 -16.00
N ALA A 87 -21.13 -18.41 -16.31
CA ALA A 87 -21.78 -18.13 -17.57
C ALA A 87 -20.83 -17.66 -18.70
N ASP A 88 -19.57 -17.33 -18.39
CA ASP A 88 -18.55 -16.93 -19.37
C ASP A 88 -17.19 -17.57 -19.03
N ALA A 89 -16.87 -18.67 -19.73
CA ALA A 89 -15.61 -19.38 -19.57
C ALA A 89 -14.37 -18.56 -19.94
N SER A 90 -14.53 -17.43 -20.65
CA SER A 90 -13.42 -16.54 -20.98
C SER A 90 -12.80 -15.87 -19.75
N TRP A 91 -13.54 -15.79 -18.63
CA TRP A 91 -13.05 -15.24 -17.38
C TRP A 91 -11.82 -15.97 -16.81
N GLN A 92 -11.61 -17.26 -17.13
CA GLN A 92 -10.40 -17.99 -16.75
C GLN A 92 -9.11 -17.30 -17.27
N ASN A 93 -9.20 -16.53 -18.35
CA ASN A 93 -8.05 -15.75 -18.82
C ASN A 93 -7.63 -14.66 -17.80
N VAL A 94 -8.58 -14.07 -17.07
CA VAL A 94 -8.33 -12.99 -16.09
C VAL A 94 -7.48 -13.48 -14.92
N SER A 95 -7.75 -14.70 -14.41
CA SER A 95 -6.97 -15.27 -13.29
C SER A 95 -5.58 -15.77 -13.70
N MET A 96 -5.31 -15.95 -14.99
CA MET A 96 -4.01 -16.37 -15.53
C MET A 96 -3.20 -15.22 -16.16
N ALA A 97 -3.76 -14.01 -16.24
CA ALA A 97 -3.13 -12.87 -16.90
C ALA A 97 -2.03 -12.24 -16.04
N GLY A 98 -0.89 -11.88 -16.66
CA GLY A 98 0.05 -10.94 -16.05
C GLY A 98 -0.48 -9.51 -16.07
N PHE A 99 -1.31 -9.17 -17.06
CA PHE A 99 -1.89 -7.85 -17.25
C PHE A 99 -3.37 -7.92 -17.59
N ILE A 100 -4.20 -7.18 -16.87
CA ILE A 100 -5.62 -6.98 -17.18
C ILE A 100 -5.79 -5.55 -17.69
N VAL A 101 -6.29 -5.40 -18.91
CA VAL A 101 -6.57 -4.12 -19.56
C VAL A 101 -8.06 -3.80 -19.43
N PHE A 102 -8.34 -2.65 -18.84
CA PHE A 102 -9.69 -2.11 -18.68
C PHE A 102 -10.02 -1.11 -19.80
N ASP A 103 -9.03 -0.35 -20.27
CA ASP A 103 -9.15 0.58 -21.40
C ASP A 103 -8.09 0.27 -22.47
N GLU A 104 -8.52 -0.41 -23.54
CA GLU A 104 -7.63 -0.79 -24.65
C GLU A 104 -7.06 0.41 -25.43
N SER A 105 -7.75 1.56 -25.41
CA SER A 105 -7.34 2.74 -26.17
C SER A 105 -6.15 3.46 -25.52
N ARG A 106 -6.04 3.38 -24.18
CA ARG A 106 -4.96 3.96 -23.38
C ARG A 106 -3.87 2.96 -22.98
N ALA A 107 -4.18 1.66 -22.96
CA ALA A 107 -3.24 0.64 -22.50
C ALA A 107 -2.00 0.47 -23.38
N ALA A 108 -2.04 0.83 -24.67
CA ALA A 108 -0.89 0.70 -25.57
C ALA A 108 0.32 1.49 -25.06
N ASP A 109 0.12 2.75 -24.64
CA ASP A 109 1.18 3.60 -24.09
C ASP A 109 1.63 3.12 -22.70
N VAL A 110 0.75 2.49 -21.92
CA VAL A 110 1.08 1.94 -20.58
C VAL A 110 1.90 0.66 -20.67
N LEU A 111 1.58 -0.23 -21.61
CA LEU A 111 2.22 -1.55 -21.74
C LEU A 111 3.44 -1.55 -22.65
N GLY A 112 3.46 -0.73 -23.70
CA GLY A 112 4.49 -0.78 -24.74
C GLY A 112 4.46 -2.08 -25.56
N ASP A 113 5.51 -2.30 -26.36
CA ASP A 113 5.56 -3.38 -27.36
C ASP A 113 5.79 -4.80 -26.77
N SER A 114 6.31 -4.90 -25.54
CA SER A 114 6.71 -6.18 -24.92
C SER A 114 6.66 -6.11 -23.40
N PRO A 115 5.46 -5.97 -22.80
CA PRO A 115 5.29 -5.95 -21.36
C PRO A 115 5.65 -7.30 -20.73
N SER A 116 6.36 -7.30 -19.60
CA SER A 116 6.62 -8.51 -18.79
C SER A 116 6.48 -8.21 -17.29
N VAL A 117 6.10 -9.22 -16.53
CA VAL A 117 6.12 -9.20 -15.07
C VAL A 117 6.74 -10.51 -14.58
N ASP A 118 7.95 -10.41 -14.05
CA ASP A 118 8.82 -11.54 -13.76
C ASP A 118 9.13 -11.57 -12.26
N PHE A 119 8.84 -12.71 -11.61
CA PHE A 119 9.26 -12.93 -10.23
C PHE A 119 10.78 -13.14 -10.20
N VAL A 120 11.51 -12.28 -9.49
CA VAL A 120 12.98 -12.30 -9.49
C VAL A 120 13.51 -13.11 -8.31
N LEU A 121 13.04 -12.83 -7.10
CA LEU A 121 13.57 -13.44 -5.88
C LEU A 121 12.57 -13.44 -4.74
N SER A 122 12.76 -14.37 -3.80
CA SER A 122 11.96 -14.46 -2.58
C SER A 122 12.59 -13.66 -1.44
N VAL A 123 11.74 -13.00 -0.67
CA VAL A 123 12.02 -12.47 0.67
C VAL A 123 11.11 -13.18 1.69
N ASP A 124 11.19 -12.85 2.98
CA ASP A 124 10.31 -13.51 3.96
C ASP A 124 8.83 -13.13 3.72
N ALA A 125 7.96 -14.13 3.67
CA ALA A 125 6.52 -13.96 3.51
C ALA A 125 5.82 -13.48 4.80
N ASN A 126 6.50 -13.56 5.94
CA ASN A 126 5.96 -13.15 7.24
C ASN A 126 6.29 -11.68 7.59
N HIS A 127 7.16 -11.02 6.80
CA HIS A 127 7.56 -9.64 7.02
C HIS A 127 7.09 -8.72 5.89
N ILE A 128 6.67 -7.51 6.27
CA ILE A 128 6.31 -6.43 5.36
C ILE A 128 7.62 -5.83 4.84
N HIS A 129 7.81 -5.86 3.52
CA HIS A 129 8.94 -5.22 2.85
C HIS A 129 8.45 -3.97 2.12
N GLU A 130 9.18 -2.87 2.23
CA GLU A 130 8.65 -1.52 1.97
C GLU A 130 9.70 -0.55 1.40
N GLY A 131 9.24 0.68 1.10
CA GLY A 131 10.06 1.83 0.73
C GLY A 131 11.18 1.57 -0.27
N PRO A 132 10.90 0.94 -1.43
CA PRO A 132 11.92 0.77 -2.46
C PRO A 132 12.33 2.13 -3.03
N VAL A 133 13.62 2.44 -2.94
CA VAL A 133 14.25 3.66 -3.44
C VAL A 133 15.33 3.31 -4.44
N PHE A 134 15.21 3.83 -5.66
CA PHE A 134 16.25 3.74 -6.68
C PHE A 134 17.29 4.85 -6.49
N VAL A 135 18.57 4.49 -6.48
CA VAL A 135 19.73 5.39 -6.44
C VAL A 135 20.44 5.33 -7.80
N PRO A 136 20.17 6.28 -8.73
CA PRO A 136 20.67 6.20 -10.10
C PRO A 136 22.20 6.17 -10.20
N THR A 137 22.90 6.89 -9.33
CA THR A 137 24.38 6.99 -9.31
C THR A 137 25.07 5.69 -8.95
N GLN A 138 24.34 4.71 -8.41
CA GLN A 138 24.84 3.36 -8.10
C GLN A 138 24.15 2.27 -8.92
N ASN A 139 23.12 2.63 -9.69
CA ASN A 139 22.20 1.69 -10.34
C ASN A 139 21.75 0.58 -9.37
N ARG A 140 21.21 1.00 -8.23
CA ARG A 140 20.90 0.15 -7.08
C ARG A 140 19.57 0.54 -6.45
N ILE A 141 18.81 -0.44 -6.01
CA ILE A 141 17.60 -0.25 -5.20
C ILE A 141 17.97 -0.48 -3.75
N TYR A 142 17.42 0.32 -2.85
CA TYR A 142 17.39 0.14 -1.40
C TYR A 142 15.94 -0.13 -1.00
N PHE A 143 15.67 -1.07 -0.10
CA PHE A 143 14.32 -1.29 0.43
C PHE A 143 14.36 -1.85 1.84
N SER A 144 13.25 -1.73 2.57
CA SER A 144 13.16 -2.03 3.99
C SER A 144 12.46 -3.36 4.29
N GLU A 145 12.63 -3.82 5.52
CA GLU A 145 11.80 -4.81 6.20
C GLU A 145 11.30 -4.18 7.51
N LEU A 146 9.99 -4.16 7.74
CA LEU A 146 9.38 -3.61 8.96
C LEU A 146 9.57 -4.60 10.13
N SER A 147 10.80 -4.69 10.61
CA SER A 147 11.18 -5.50 11.76
C SER A 147 12.28 -4.82 12.57
N THR A 148 12.62 -5.39 13.72
CA THR A 148 13.72 -4.88 14.56
C THR A 148 15.13 -5.22 14.02
N ASN A 149 15.23 -5.87 12.86
CA ASN A 149 16.50 -6.13 12.18
C ASN A 149 17.10 -4.81 11.66
N LEU A 150 18.34 -4.51 12.08
CA LEU A 150 19.05 -3.30 11.62
C LEU A 150 19.61 -3.39 10.19
N PRO A 151 20.04 -4.56 9.66
CA PRO A 151 20.37 -4.69 8.25
C PRO A 151 19.10 -4.63 7.40
N GLN A 152 19.15 -3.81 6.35
CA GLN A 152 18.09 -3.58 5.39
C GLN A 152 18.56 -4.04 4.00
N PHE A 153 17.69 -4.05 2.99
CA PHE A 153 17.95 -4.73 1.73
C PHE A 153 18.44 -3.79 0.63
N THR A 154 19.23 -4.34 -0.30
CA THR A 154 19.58 -3.71 -1.58
C THR A 154 19.53 -4.70 -2.73
N ILE A 155 19.18 -4.20 -3.92
CA ILE A 155 19.26 -4.95 -5.18
C ILE A 155 20.27 -4.23 -6.08
N ASP A 156 21.36 -4.92 -6.42
CA ASP A 156 22.35 -4.40 -7.36
C ASP A 156 21.93 -4.73 -8.80
N LEU A 157 21.65 -3.69 -9.60
CA LEU A 157 21.20 -3.81 -10.99
C LEU A 157 22.36 -3.76 -12.00
N ASN A 158 23.61 -3.75 -11.54
CA ASN A 158 24.80 -3.80 -12.42
C ASN A 158 25.19 -5.23 -12.82
N GLN A 159 24.40 -6.23 -12.44
CA GLN A 159 24.63 -7.65 -12.66
C GLN A 159 23.37 -8.30 -13.26
N ASP A 160 23.57 -9.34 -14.08
CA ASP A 160 22.50 -10.16 -14.65
C ASP A 160 22.75 -11.64 -14.30
N PRO A 161 21.91 -12.29 -13.47
CA PRO A 161 20.74 -11.72 -12.81
C PRO A 161 21.11 -10.70 -11.70
N PRO A 162 20.23 -9.74 -11.38
CA PRO A 162 20.42 -8.79 -10.28
C PRO A 162 20.59 -9.51 -8.93
N SER A 163 21.45 -8.96 -8.06
CA SER A 163 21.81 -9.60 -6.79
C SER A 163 21.22 -8.88 -5.59
N LEU A 164 20.50 -9.63 -4.74
CA LEU A 164 20.08 -9.16 -3.40
C LEU A 164 21.26 -9.19 -2.43
N SER A 165 21.43 -8.12 -1.67
CA SER A 165 22.39 -8.05 -0.56
C SER A 165 21.88 -7.16 0.57
N TYR A 166 22.51 -7.23 1.74
CA TYR A 166 22.13 -6.42 2.91
C TYR A 166 23.06 -5.22 3.06
N PHE A 167 22.53 -4.11 3.56
CA PHE A 167 23.30 -2.96 4.02
C PHE A 167 22.90 -2.58 5.45
N THR A 168 23.79 -1.90 6.16
CA THR A 168 23.48 -1.27 7.43
C THR A 168 24.08 0.13 7.40
N ALA A 169 23.26 1.16 7.54
CA ALA A 169 23.71 2.54 7.60
C ALA A 169 24.61 2.80 8.83
N ASP A 170 25.32 3.93 8.86
CA ASP A 170 26.15 4.36 9.98
C ASP A 170 25.78 5.80 10.44
N PRO A 171 25.04 5.96 11.56
CA PRO A 171 24.48 4.91 12.40
C PRO A 171 23.35 4.12 11.69
N PRO A 172 23.03 2.89 12.13
CA PRO A 172 21.92 2.13 11.57
C PRO A 172 20.58 2.87 11.72
N ILE A 173 19.71 2.74 10.73
CA ILE A 173 18.33 3.26 10.80
C ILE A 173 17.46 2.16 11.38
N TYR A 174 16.77 2.44 12.48
CA TYR A 174 15.80 1.52 13.08
C TYR A 174 14.49 1.59 12.30
N ILE A 175 13.98 0.45 11.83
CA ILE A 175 12.71 0.29 11.09
C ILE A 175 12.41 1.43 10.09
N PRO A 176 13.26 1.68 9.08
CA PRO A 176 12.85 2.49 7.94
C PRO A 176 11.61 1.86 7.30
N ASN A 177 10.64 2.68 6.89
CA ASN A 177 9.42 2.24 6.22
C ASN A 177 9.50 2.67 4.75
N GLY A 178 8.74 3.68 4.34
CA GLY A 178 8.80 4.34 3.04
C GLY A 178 10.09 5.14 2.81
N GLY A 179 10.27 5.57 1.56
CA GLY A 179 11.51 6.25 1.17
C GLY A 179 11.48 6.95 -0.18
N PHE A 180 12.32 7.96 -0.32
CA PHE A 180 12.40 8.83 -1.49
C PHE A 180 13.85 9.24 -1.77
N TYR A 181 14.28 9.25 -3.04
CA TYR A 181 15.58 9.80 -3.43
C TYR A 181 15.43 11.23 -3.90
N HIS A 182 16.22 12.15 -3.33
CA HIS A 182 16.32 13.52 -3.82
C HIS A 182 17.73 14.08 -3.64
N ASN A 183 18.28 14.74 -4.67
CA ASN A 183 19.56 15.45 -4.63
C ASN A 183 20.71 14.62 -4.04
N ASN A 184 20.92 13.40 -4.55
CA ASN A 184 21.91 12.42 -4.06
C ASN A 184 21.72 11.93 -2.62
N THR A 185 20.57 12.21 -2.00
CA THR A 185 20.24 11.78 -0.63
C THR A 185 19.02 10.88 -0.66
N VAL A 186 19.05 9.77 0.06
CA VAL A 186 17.84 8.98 0.34
C VAL A 186 17.21 9.53 1.62
N TYR A 187 15.91 9.80 1.58
CA TYR A 187 15.11 10.19 2.73
C TYR A 187 14.23 8.99 3.09
N PHE A 188 14.35 8.49 4.31
CA PHE A 188 13.48 7.45 4.86
C PHE A 188 12.52 8.06 5.87
N SER A 189 11.26 7.66 5.78
CA SER A 189 10.34 7.70 6.91
C SER A 189 10.69 6.52 7.82
N VAL A 190 10.60 6.73 9.12
CA VAL A 190 10.97 5.75 10.13
C VAL A 190 9.76 5.40 10.97
N ALA A 191 9.45 4.11 11.00
CA ALA A 191 8.44 3.48 11.84
C ALA A 191 9.07 2.99 13.16
N GLY A 192 8.22 2.51 14.07
CA GLY A 192 8.64 1.83 15.30
C GLY A 192 9.30 2.70 16.37
N SER A 193 9.22 2.26 17.62
CA SER A 193 9.83 2.97 18.74
C SER A 193 10.35 2.01 19.81
N ASN A 194 11.53 2.30 20.35
CA ASN A 194 12.13 1.48 21.41
C ASN A 194 13.08 2.30 22.29
N THR A 195 12.92 2.22 23.60
CA THR A 195 13.75 2.88 24.61
C THR A 195 15.21 2.40 24.68
N SER A 196 15.54 1.20 24.20
CA SER A 196 16.88 0.61 24.37
C SER A 196 17.27 -0.42 23.30
N ILE A 197 17.61 0.05 22.10
CA ILE A 197 18.25 -0.77 21.08
C ILE A 197 19.77 -0.88 21.34
N PRO A 198 20.37 -2.09 21.40
CA PRO A 198 21.81 -2.27 21.57
C PRO A 198 22.63 -1.51 20.52
N GLY A 199 23.51 -0.62 20.97
CA GLY A 199 24.37 0.21 20.10
C GLY A 199 23.72 1.49 19.53
N LEU A 200 22.39 1.64 19.63
CA LEU A 200 21.65 2.81 19.16
C LEU A 200 20.98 3.62 20.30
N GLY A 201 20.69 2.98 21.43
CA GLY A 201 19.95 3.60 22.53
C GLY A 201 18.46 3.76 22.22
N GLU A 202 17.87 4.88 22.63
CA GLU A 202 16.48 5.21 22.37
C GLU A 202 16.26 5.57 20.89
N GLN A 203 15.22 5.00 20.28
CA GLN A 203 14.82 5.21 18.88
C GLN A 203 13.34 5.59 18.79
N ARG A 204 13.03 6.54 17.91
CA ARG A 204 11.70 7.16 17.75
C ARG A 204 11.36 7.38 16.26
N PRO A 205 10.09 7.26 15.85
CA PRO A 205 9.63 7.52 14.48
C PRO A 205 9.91 8.95 14.02
N GLY A 206 10.07 9.13 12.71
CA GLY A 206 10.39 10.43 12.12
C GLY A 206 10.98 10.33 10.73
N ILE A 207 11.88 11.26 10.39
CA ILE A 207 12.52 11.37 9.08
C ILE A 207 14.04 11.29 9.25
N VAL A 208 14.68 10.38 8.51
CA VAL A 208 16.13 10.13 8.52
C VAL A 208 16.67 10.18 7.10
N THR A 209 17.75 10.91 6.87
CA THR A 209 18.49 10.86 5.60
C THR A 209 19.58 9.80 5.63
N LEU A 210 19.88 9.22 4.47
CA LEU A 210 21.05 8.39 4.17
C LEU A 210 21.78 9.00 2.96
N ASP A 211 23.07 9.29 3.12
CA ASP A 211 23.99 9.50 2.01
C ASP A 211 24.44 8.11 1.48
N PRO A 212 24.02 7.69 0.27
CA PRO A 212 24.36 6.38 -0.26
C PRO A 212 25.84 6.25 -0.64
N ALA A 213 26.58 7.36 -0.84
CA ALA A 213 27.99 7.35 -1.19
C ALA A 213 28.91 7.16 0.03
N THR A 214 28.53 7.67 1.19
CA THR A 214 29.28 7.50 2.45
C THR A 214 28.65 6.51 3.43
N ASN A 215 27.45 6.03 3.14
CA ASN A 215 26.60 5.18 4.00
C ASN A 215 26.25 5.86 5.35
N LYS A 216 26.36 7.19 5.43
CA LYS A 216 26.06 7.95 6.65
C LYS A 216 24.58 8.29 6.75
N SER A 217 23.99 8.02 7.91
CA SER A 217 22.61 8.44 8.21
C SER A 217 22.56 9.66 9.13
N THR A 218 21.45 10.40 9.13
CA THR A 218 21.20 11.53 10.03
C THR A 218 19.71 11.75 10.24
N THR A 219 19.27 11.83 11.49
CA THR A 219 17.89 12.18 11.84
C THR A 219 17.63 13.67 11.57
N LEU A 220 16.62 13.98 10.76
CA LEU A 220 16.16 15.35 10.49
C LEU A 220 14.96 15.76 11.35
N LEU A 221 14.08 14.81 11.66
CA LEU A 221 12.85 15.02 12.43
C LEU A 221 12.56 13.76 13.27
N ASN A 222 12.12 13.93 14.52
CA ASN A 222 11.77 12.82 15.42
C ASN A 222 10.65 13.13 16.43
N ASN A 223 10.03 14.31 16.36
CA ASN A 223 8.99 14.74 17.27
C ASN A 223 8.10 15.83 16.66
N TYR A 224 6.92 16.03 17.25
CA TYR A 224 6.02 17.15 16.99
C TYR A 224 5.80 17.92 18.30
N TYR A 225 6.47 19.07 18.46
CA TYR A 225 6.45 19.89 19.68
C TYR A 225 6.78 19.10 20.97
N GLY A 226 7.70 18.15 20.89
CA GLY A 226 8.10 17.27 22.01
C GLY A 226 7.24 16.02 22.20
N LEU A 227 6.16 15.84 21.42
CA LEU A 227 5.43 14.57 21.35
C LEU A 227 6.09 13.64 20.32
N THR A 228 6.13 12.35 20.60
CA THR A 228 6.65 11.37 19.64
C THR A 228 5.61 11.09 18.55
N PHE A 229 6.06 10.96 17.30
CA PHE A 229 5.24 10.29 16.29
C PHE A 229 5.05 8.82 16.69
N THR A 230 3.92 8.21 16.32
CA THR A 230 3.67 6.77 16.47
C THR A 230 4.38 5.97 15.38
N ASP A 231 4.35 6.54 14.19
CA ASP A 231 4.76 5.97 12.91
C ASP A 231 5.06 7.14 11.97
N CYS A 232 5.93 6.91 10.99
CA CYS A 232 6.04 7.71 9.78
C CYS A 232 6.13 6.68 8.65
N ASP A 233 5.17 6.72 7.73
CA ASP A 233 4.89 5.60 6.84
C ASP A 233 5.57 5.82 5.49
N ASP A 234 5.01 6.64 4.59
CA ASP A 234 5.64 7.02 3.33
C ASP A 234 5.91 8.54 3.24
N LEU A 235 6.82 8.94 2.35
CA LEU A 235 7.19 10.35 2.15
C LEU A 235 7.55 10.70 0.71
N ILE A 236 7.47 12.00 0.41
CA ILE A 236 8.11 12.63 -0.75
C ILE A 236 8.88 13.88 -0.34
N VAL A 237 9.83 14.29 -1.19
CA VAL A 237 10.41 15.63 -1.15
C VAL A 237 9.87 16.42 -2.34
N ASP A 238 9.24 17.57 -2.08
CA ASP A 238 8.82 18.50 -3.13
C ASP A 238 10.07 19.16 -3.76
N PRO A 239 10.37 18.92 -5.05
CA PRO A 239 11.63 19.32 -5.67
C PRO A 239 11.79 20.84 -5.83
N GLU A 240 10.72 21.63 -5.78
CA GLU A 240 10.83 23.10 -5.85
C GLU A 240 10.98 23.75 -4.47
N THR A 241 10.20 23.32 -3.48
CA THR A 241 10.22 23.94 -2.14
C THR A 241 11.28 23.33 -1.23
N GLY A 242 11.62 22.05 -1.43
CA GLY A 242 12.40 21.23 -0.51
C GLY A 242 11.63 20.82 0.75
N PHE A 243 10.30 20.97 0.77
CA PHE A 243 9.47 20.45 1.87
C PHE A 243 9.36 18.92 1.78
N ILE A 244 9.46 18.28 2.94
CA ILE A 244 9.23 16.85 3.10
C ILE A 244 7.77 16.67 3.48
N TRP A 245 7.00 16.00 2.64
CA TRP A 245 5.62 15.62 2.93
C TRP A 245 5.61 14.15 3.31
N PHE A 246 4.98 13.82 4.42
CA PHE A 246 4.98 12.45 4.93
C PHE A 246 3.65 12.10 5.59
N THR A 247 3.33 10.81 5.60
CA THR A 247 2.17 10.26 6.28
C THR A 247 2.57 9.69 7.64
N ALA A 248 1.71 9.87 8.65
CA ALA A 248 1.96 9.45 10.01
C ALA A 248 0.74 8.69 10.57
N PRO A 249 0.49 7.44 10.13
CA PRO A 249 -0.58 6.57 10.62
C PRO A 249 -0.20 5.96 11.99
N TYR A 250 -0.86 4.87 12.38
CA TYR A 250 -0.59 4.17 13.65
C TYR A 250 -0.17 2.69 13.46
N TYR A 251 0.35 2.28 12.29
CA TYR A 251 0.68 0.87 12.01
C TYR A 251 1.63 0.28 13.04
N SER A 252 2.70 0.98 13.42
CA SER A 252 3.66 0.53 14.44
C SER A 252 3.02 0.20 15.79
N TRP A 253 1.91 0.85 16.15
CA TRP A 253 1.15 0.50 17.36
C TRP A 253 0.33 -0.78 17.18
N TRP A 254 -0.27 -0.99 16.01
CA TRP A 254 -1.05 -2.18 15.67
C TRP A 254 -0.20 -3.43 15.37
N LEU A 255 1.03 -3.22 14.92
CA LEU A 255 2.04 -4.24 14.62
C LEU A 255 2.98 -4.55 15.80
N GLU A 256 2.75 -3.95 16.97
CA GLU A 256 3.59 -4.11 18.18
C GLU A 256 5.07 -3.69 17.98
N LEU A 257 5.34 -2.77 17.04
CA LEU A 257 6.66 -2.19 16.74
C LEU A 257 6.97 -0.91 17.54
N ALA A 258 5.98 -0.34 18.23
CA ALA A 258 6.12 0.85 19.07
C ALA A 258 5.98 0.56 20.57
N ASP A 259 6.95 1.04 21.37
CA ASP A 259 6.94 0.96 22.85
C ASP A 259 6.24 2.14 23.54
N ILE A 260 5.75 3.13 22.77
CA ILE A 260 4.98 4.30 23.26
C ILE A 260 3.61 4.35 22.55
N PRO A 261 2.49 4.57 23.28
CA PRO A 261 1.17 4.73 22.68
C PRO A 261 1.05 6.03 21.87
N PRO A 262 0.13 6.09 20.87
CA PRO A 262 -0.02 7.26 20.01
C PRO A 262 -0.21 8.60 20.75
N GLN A 263 0.66 9.58 20.46
CA GLN A 263 0.62 10.92 21.06
C GLN A 263 0.20 12.01 20.06
N THR A 264 0.46 11.81 18.78
CA THR A 264 0.07 12.68 17.67
C THR A 264 -1.16 12.14 16.95
N LYS A 265 -1.89 12.99 16.22
CA LYS A 265 -3.05 12.57 15.43
C LYS A 265 -2.58 11.95 14.12
N SER A 266 -3.19 10.83 13.71
CA SER A 266 -3.02 10.25 12.37
C SER A 266 -3.34 11.29 11.29
N GLY A 267 -2.47 11.42 10.30
CA GLY A 267 -2.61 12.45 9.27
C GLY A 267 -1.42 12.56 8.33
N THR A 268 -1.51 13.50 7.41
CA THR A 268 -0.41 13.92 6.53
C THR A 268 0.22 15.18 7.10
N TYR A 269 1.55 15.21 7.14
CA TYR A 269 2.36 16.28 7.70
C TYR A 269 3.30 16.85 6.64
N ARG A 270 3.64 18.14 6.79
CA ARG A 270 4.63 18.84 5.99
C ARG A 270 5.74 19.37 6.90
N PHE A 271 6.97 18.96 6.65
CA PHE A 271 8.17 19.40 7.34
C PHE A 271 9.05 20.27 6.44
N ASP A 272 9.52 21.39 6.97
CA ASP A 272 10.48 22.27 6.32
C ASP A 272 11.89 22.08 6.95
N PRO A 273 12.81 21.34 6.30
CA PRO A 273 14.14 21.11 6.83
C PRO A 273 15.01 22.39 6.90
N LYS A 274 14.62 23.49 6.24
CA LYS A 274 15.35 24.78 6.31
C LYS A 274 15.02 25.55 7.59
N THR A 275 13.84 25.36 8.16
CA THR A 275 13.36 26.09 9.36
C THR A 275 13.10 25.20 10.56
N GLY A 276 13.03 23.88 10.39
CA GLY A 276 12.60 22.94 11.42
C GLY A 276 11.08 22.93 11.66
N SER A 277 10.29 23.62 10.82
CA SER A 277 8.84 23.75 11.02
C SER A 277 8.09 22.54 10.48
N THR A 278 7.39 21.83 11.36
CA THR A 278 6.44 20.75 11.01
C THR A 278 5.01 21.25 11.18
N VAL A 279 4.14 20.96 10.21
CA VAL A 279 2.74 21.39 10.19
C VAL A 279 1.86 20.20 9.77
N VAL A 280 0.71 20.02 10.44
CA VAL A 280 -0.35 19.09 9.99
C VAL A 280 -0.97 19.64 8.71
N ALA A 281 -0.95 18.88 7.63
CA ALA A 281 -1.46 19.29 6.32
C ALA A 281 -2.82 18.66 5.96
N ASN A 282 -3.10 17.44 6.42
CA ASN A 282 -4.45 16.87 6.44
C ASN A 282 -4.63 15.99 7.68
N ASP A 283 -5.79 16.07 8.32
CA ASP A 283 -6.15 15.30 9.51
C ASP A 283 -7.53 14.62 9.37
N GLU A 284 -7.99 14.45 8.13
CA GLU A 284 -9.28 13.82 7.78
C GLU A 284 -9.14 12.37 7.32
N MET A 285 -7.91 11.88 7.10
CA MET A 285 -7.61 10.50 6.74
C MET A 285 -7.38 9.67 8.00
N PHE A 286 -7.78 8.39 7.97
CA PHE A 286 -7.69 7.52 9.15
C PHE A 286 -6.35 6.82 9.23
N SER A 287 -5.91 6.23 8.12
CA SER A 287 -4.60 5.58 8.00
C SER A 287 -3.97 6.01 6.67
N PRO A 288 -3.47 7.26 6.59
CA PRO A 288 -2.79 7.76 5.40
C PRO A 288 -1.46 7.02 5.24
N ASN A 289 -1.15 6.66 4.00
CA ASN A 289 -0.08 5.72 3.68
C ASN A 289 0.76 6.26 2.49
N GLY A 290 0.80 5.60 1.33
CA GLY A 290 1.51 6.05 0.13
C GLY A 290 1.12 7.46 -0.33
N ILE A 291 2.12 8.26 -0.71
CA ILE A 291 1.99 9.69 -1.05
C ILE A 291 2.78 10.04 -2.30
N ALA A 292 2.19 10.81 -3.22
CA ALA A 292 2.89 11.30 -4.40
C ALA A 292 2.38 12.65 -4.92
N LEU A 293 3.24 13.33 -5.66
CA LEU A 293 2.97 14.60 -6.32
C LEU A 293 2.83 14.40 -7.84
N SER A 294 1.91 15.14 -8.47
CA SER A 294 1.79 15.16 -9.93
C SER A 294 3.03 15.79 -10.58
N PRO A 295 3.41 15.41 -11.81
CA PRO A 295 4.59 15.96 -12.50
C PRO A 295 4.55 17.48 -12.70
N ASP A 296 3.35 18.07 -12.77
CA ASP A 296 3.12 19.51 -12.89
C ASP A 296 2.95 20.22 -11.53
N ARG A 297 3.07 19.47 -10.42
CA ARG A 297 2.91 19.90 -9.03
C ARG A 297 1.56 20.56 -8.68
N GLN A 298 0.52 20.38 -9.50
CA GLN A 298 -0.82 20.91 -9.19
C GLN A 298 -1.59 20.04 -8.19
N HIS A 299 -1.24 18.75 -8.08
CA HIS A 299 -2.03 17.78 -7.33
C HIS A 299 -1.18 16.85 -6.47
N MET A 300 -1.67 16.59 -5.25
CA MET A 300 -1.13 15.57 -4.36
C MET A 300 -2.10 14.40 -4.29
N TYR A 301 -1.58 13.18 -4.31
CA TYR A 301 -2.33 11.94 -4.18
C TYR A 301 -1.87 11.22 -2.92
N ILE A 302 -2.82 10.73 -2.12
CA ILE A 302 -2.52 10.04 -0.87
C ILE A 302 -3.50 8.86 -0.72
N SER A 303 -2.99 7.66 -0.43
CA SER A 303 -3.81 6.50 -0.08
C SER A 303 -4.25 6.55 1.39
N ASP A 304 -5.47 6.09 1.68
CA ASP A 304 -5.98 5.79 3.03
C ASP A 304 -6.36 4.32 3.08
N SER A 305 -5.61 3.54 3.86
CA SER A 305 -5.76 2.09 3.99
C SER A 305 -6.35 1.69 5.35
N ALA A 306 -7.20 2.51 5.96
CA ALA A 306 -7.84 2.19 7.24
C ALA A 306 -8.72 0.91 7.25
N ALA A 307 -9.09 0.37 6.08
CA ALA A 307 -9.63 -0.97 5.96
C ALA A 307 -8.65 -2.02 6.54
N SER A 308 -7.34 -1.83 6.39
CA SER A 308 -6.28 -2.58 7.08
C SER A 308 -5.77 -1.83 8.33
N GLY A 309 -6.68 -1.34 9.18
CA GLY A 309 -6.34 -0.90 10.53
C GLY A 309 -7.21 0.25 11.04
N LEU A 310 -8.10 -0.07 12.00
CA LEU A 310 -8.88 0.90 12.78
C LEU A 310 -8.87 0.61 14.29
N SER A 311 -8.23 -0.47 14.76
CA SER A 311 -8.34 -0.91 16.16
C SER A 311 -7.20 -1.82 16.63
N ALA A 312 -6.22 -1.23 17.31
CA ALA A 312 -5.72 -1.77 18.58
C ALA A 312 -5.89 -0.67 19.64
N PRO A 313 -6.10 -1.01 20.93
CA PRO A 313 -6.47 -0.05 21.96
C PRO A 313 -5.42 1.05 22.16
N ILE A 314 -5.85 2.31 22.30
CA ILE A 314 -4.98 3.46 22.58
C ILE A 314 -4.45 3.44 24.04
N SER A 315 -4.99 2.56 24.89
CA SER A 315 -4.54 2.38 26.28
C SER A 315 -3.56 1.21 26.40
N PRO A 316 -2.35 1.42 27.00
CA PRO A 316 -1.43 0.34 27.35
C PRO A 316 -2.03 -0.72 28.30
N ASP A 317 -3.07 -0.36 29.06
CA ASP A 317 -3.72 -1.25 30.04
C ASP A 317 -4.73 -2.23 29.41
N VAL A 318 -4.99 -2.11 28.10
CA VAL A 318 -5.87 -3.01 27.35
C VAL A 318 -5.02 -3.74 26.32
N PRO A 319 -4.83 -5.06 26.41
CA PRO A 319 -4.18 -5.82 25.35
C PRO A 319 -5.00 -5.77 24.05
N SER A 320 -4.34 -5.88 22.89
CA SER A 320 -5.02 -6.16 21.63
C SER A 320 -5.94 -7.38 21.81
N PRO A 321 -7.26 -7.30 21.52
CA PRO A 321 -8.19 -8.40 21.74
C PRO A 321 -8.06 -9.47 20.64
N GLY A 322 -6.91 -10.14 20.58
CA GLY A 322 -6.67 -11.27 19.68
C GLY A 322 -5.33 -11.29 18.94
N GLY A 323 -4.22 -11.12 19.66
CA GLY A 323 -2.86 -11.27 19.10
C GLY A 323 -2.35 -10.03 18.36
N ALA A 324 -1.07 -10.09 17.96
CA ALA A 324 -0.45 -9.09 17.10
C ALA A 324 -1.07 -9.17 15.70
N GLY A 325 -1.38 -8.02 15.10
CA GLY A 325 -1.85 -7.94 13.72
C GLY A 325 -2.97 -6.93 13.48
N ILE A 326 -3.21 -6.72 12.19
CA ILE A 326 -4.20 -5.79 11.68
C ILE A 326 -5.56 -6.48 11.55
N LEU A 327 -6.61 -5.86 12.10
CA LEU A 327 -8.00 -6.28 11.83
C LEU A 327 -8.48 -5.64 10.51
N TYR A 328 -8.91 -6.48 9.57
CA TYR A 328 -9.40 -6.02 8.27
C TYR A 328 -10.91 -5.72 8.28
N ASN A 329 -11.29 -4.51 7.90
CA ASN A 329 -12.67 -4.07 7.69
C ASN A 329 -12.94 -3.90 6.18
N VAL A 330 -13.61 -4.87 5.58
CA VAL A 330 -13.92 -4.91 4.13
C VAL A 330 -14.79 -3.76 3.61
N THR A 331 -15.50 -3.04 4.51
CA THR A 331 -16.28 -1.83 4.19
C THR A 331 -15.61 -0.54 4.67
N GLY A 332 -14.39 -0.62 5.21
CA GLY A 332 -13.58 0.52 5.65
C GLY A 332 -12.92 1.27 4.49
N THR A 333 -12.20 2.35 4.82
CA THR A 333 -11.50 3.17 3.82
C THR A 333 -10.35 2.40 3.19
N ARG A 334 -10.41 2.21 1.88
CA ARG A 334 -9.33 1.66 1.05
C ARG A 334 -9.29 2.45 -0.24
N ALA A 335 -8.88 3.70 -0.15
CA ALA A 335 -9.13 4.70 -1.18
C ALA A 335 -7.90 5.55 -1.47
N ILE A 336 -7.80 6.06 -2.70
CA ILE A 336 -6.84 7.12 -3.05
C ILE A 336 -7.62 8.43 -3.14
N TYR A 337 -7.12 9.46 -2.46
CA TYR A 337 -7.64 10.80 -2.53
C TYR A 337 -6.70 11.70 -3.33
N LYS A 338 -7.30 12.51 -4.20
CA LYS A 338 -6.65 13.63 -4.89
C LYS A 338 -6.89 14.91 -4.09
N PHE A 339 -5.88 15.77 -4.04
CA PHE A 339 -5.92 17.10 -3.45
C PHE A 339 -5.34 18.12 -4.44
N ASP A 340 -5.71 19.39 -4.29
CA ASP A 340 -5.05 20.50 -4.99
C ASP A 340 -3.93 21.05 -4.12
N LEU A 341 -2.72 21.18 -4.68
CA LEU A 341 -1.59 21.80 -4.00
C LEU A 341 -1.67 23.32 -4.17
N VAL A 342 -1.66 24.06 -3.06
CA VAL A 342 -1.89 25.51 -3.03
C VAL A 342 -0.88 26.23 -2.12
N ASP A 343 -0.98 27.56 -2.04
CA ASP A 343 -0.17 28.44 -1.20
C ASP A 343 1.35 28.23 -1.39
N ASP A 344 1.80 28.26 -2.65
CA ASP A 344 3.19 28.02 -3.06
C ASP A 344 3.75 26.68 -2.54
N GLY A 345 2.93 25.62 -2.56
CA GLY A 345 3.30 24.30 -2.08
C GLY A 345 3.30 24.16 -0.55
N ARG A 346 2.50 24.94 0.17
CA ARG A 346 2.44 24.90 1.65
C ARG A 346 1.23 24.16 2.21
N ALA A 347 0.16 24.02 1.43
CA ALA A 347 -1.10 23.43 1.85
C ALA A 347 -1.74 22.57 0.75
N ILE A 348 -2.60 21.64 1.16
CA ILE A 348 -3.41 20.79 0.29
C ILE A 348 -4.89 20.98 0.61
N ILE A 349 -5.74 21.09 -0.41
CA ILE A 349 -7.19 21.32 -0.25
C ILE A 349 -8.02 20.42 -1.18
N ASN A 350 -9.35 20.50 -1.08
CA ASN A 350 -10.31 19.83 -1.96
C ASN A 350 -10.12 18.31 -2.05
N LYS A 351 -9.94 17.65 -0.89
CA LYS A 351 -9.90 16.19 -0.74
C LYS A 351 -11.06 15.53 -1.49
N ARG A 352 -10.76 14.69 -2.48
CA ARG A 352 -11.76 13.98 -3.27
C ARG A 352 -11.27 12.57 -3.63
N PRO A 353 -12.08 11.51 -3.44
CA PRO A 353 -11.67 10.17 -3.80
C PRO A 353 -11.60 10.06 -5.33
N ILE A 354 -10.55 9.40 -5.82
CA ILE A 354 -10.43 8.97 -7.22
C ILE A 354 -10.51 7.44 -7.35
N TYR A 355 -10.08 6.69 -6.32
CA TYR A 355 -10.07 5.24 -6.33
C TYR A 355 -10.66 4.68 -5.05
N TYR A 356 -11.36 3.55 -5.17
CA TYR A 356 -11.71 2.67 -4.06
C TYR A 356 -11.27 1.26 -4.45
N ASP A 357 -10.42 0.66 -3.63
CA ASP A 357 -9.79 -0.59 -3.98
C ASP A 357 -10.75 -1.78 -3.83
N ALA A 358 -11.30 -2.20 -4.97
CA ALA A 358 -12.05 -3.43 -5.12
C ALA A 358 -11.25 -4.53 -5.85
N LEU A 359 -10.00 -4.27 -6.27
CA LEU A 359 -9.20 -5.21 -7.05
C LEU A 359 -8.22 -6.00 -6.17
N GLY A 360 -7.69 -5.38 -5.11
CA GLY A 360 -6.84 -6.00 -4.09
C GLY A 360 -7.35 -5.80 -2.66
N SER A 361 -6.41 -5.58 -1.74
CA SER A 361 -6.63 -5.39 -0.31
C SER A 361 -6.95 -3.95 0.06
N VAL A 362 -5.94 -3.09 -0.12
CA VAL A 362 -5.89 -1.65 0.13
C VAL A 362 -4.92 -1.03 -0.85
N PRO A 363 -5.08 0.26 -1.22
CA PRO A 363 -4.01 1.00 -1.85
C PRO A 363 -2.93 1.28 -0.81
N ASP A 364 -1.74 0.76 -1.04
CA ASP A 364 -0.57 0.89 -0.17
C ASP A 364 0.37 1.96 -0.76
N GLY A 365 1.66 1.65 -0.96
CA GLY A 365 2.61 2.52 -1.66
C GLY A 365 2.10 3.01 -3.03
N LEU A 366 2.28 4.31 -3.30
CA LEU A 366 1.69 5.00 -4.45
C LEU A 366 2.68 5.97 -5.09
N LYS A 367 2.68 6.04 -6.42
CA LYS A 367 3.54 6.94 -7.22
C LYS A 367 2.79 7.44 -8.46
N VAL A 368 3.20 8.58 -9.02
CA VAL A 368 2.60 9.15 -10.24
C VAL A 368 3.60 9.06 -11.39
N ALA A 369 3.17 8.54 -12.53
CA ALA A 369 3.96 8.42 -13.75
C ALA A 369 4.18 9.80 -14.42
N ARG A 370 5.15 9.88 -15.34
CA ARG A 370 5.54 11.12 -16.04
C ARG A 370 4.40 11.77 -16.84
N ASN A 371 3.41 10.98 -17.27
CA ASN A 371 2.22 11.44 -17.98
C ASN A 371 1.04 11.81 -17.05
N GLY A 372 1.22 11.76 -15.73
CA GLY A 372 0.18 12.06 -14.74
C GLY A 372 -0.69 10.87 -14.32
N TYR A 373 -0.50 9.67 -14.87
CA TYR A 373 -1.23 8.48 -14.40
C TYR A 373 -0.80 8.09 -12.98
N VAL A 374 -1.79 7.77 -12.14
CA VAL A 374 -1.59 7.33 -10.76
C VAL A 374 -1.38 5.82 -10.77
N VAL A 375 -0.33 5.37 -10.09
CA VAL A 375 0.01 3.96 -9.94
C VAL A 375 0.08 3.63 -8.45
N THR A 376 -0.57 2.55 -8.03
CA THR A 376 -0.61 2.12 -6.63
C THR A 376 -0.34 0.63 -6.52
N ALA A 377 0.39 0.24 -5.48
CA ALA A 377 0.40 -1.12 -4.98
C ALA A 377 -0.93 -1.45 -4.33
N THR A 378 -1.49 -2.62 -4.64
CA THR A 378 -2.81 -3.06 -4.15
C THR A 378 -2.90 -4.58 -4.16
N GLY A 379 -2.72 -5.19 -2.98
CA GLY A 379 -2.69 -6.64 -2.84
C GLY A 379 -1.66 -7.26 -3.80
N ASN A 380 -2.10 -8.16 -4.66
CA ASN A 380 -1.23 -8.89 -5.59
C ASN A 380 -0.86 -8.08 -6.85
N GLY A 381 -0.13 -6.97 -6.69
CA GLY A 381 0.46 -6.19 -7.79
C GLY A 381 0.01 -4.72 -7.87
N LEU A 382 0.08 -4.14 -9.07
CA LEU A 382 -0.14 -2.70 -9.29
C LEU A 382 -1.43 -2.40 -10.07
N SER A 383 -2.10 -1.30 -9.74
CA SER A 383 -3.18 -0.69 -10.53
C SER A 383 -2.73 0.63 -11.14
N VAL A 384 -3.07 0.87 -12.40
CA VAL A 384 -2.80 2.11 -13.17
C VAL A 384 -4.12 2.77 -13.55
N MET A 385 -4.29 4.03 -13.16
CA MET A 385 -5.49 4.84 -13.43
C MET A 385 -5.10 6.27 -13.82
N ASP A 386 -6.03 7.00 -14.42
CA ASP A 386 -5.86 8.44 -14.63
C ASP A 386 -6.15 9.28 -13.37
N GLU A 387 -6.07 10.61 -13.51
CA GLU A 387 -6.31 11.57 -12.42
C GLU A 387 -7.78 11.66 -11.95
N TYR A 388 -8.71 11.00 -12.65
CA TYR A 388 -10.15 10.94 -12.33
C TYR A 388 -10.52 9.60 -11.68
N GLY A 389 -9.68 8.58 -11.83
CA GLY A 389 -9.89 7.23 -11.31
C GLY A 389 -10.27 6.19 -12.35
N ASP A 390 -10.28 6.53 -13.64
CA ASP A 390 -10.58 5.54 -14.68
C ASP A 390 -9.43 4.53 -14.75
N MET A 391 -9.74 3.28 -14.43
CA MET A 391 -8.79 2.18 -14.46
C MET A 391 -8.37 1.86 -15.90
N ILE A 392 -7.05 1.75 -16.12
CA ILE A 392 -6.47 1.49 -17.44
C ILE A 392 -5.88 0.07 -17.48
N VAL A 393 -5.00 -0.26 -16.52
CA VAL A 393 -4.28 -1.55 -16.44
C VAL A 393 -4.15 -2.01 -14.98
N ARG A 394 -4.28 -3.32 -14.74
CA ARG A 394 -3.85 -4.01 -13.50
C ARG A 394 -2.73 -4.99 -13.85
N VAL A 395 -1.56 -4.88 -13.19
CA VAL A 395 -0.42 -5.81 -13.30
C VAL A 395 -0.50 -6.82 -12.17
N GLN A 396 -0.66 -8.11 -12.44
CA GLN A 396 -0.85 -9.14 -11.41
C GLN A 396 0.46 -9.83 -11.02
N THR A 397 0.63 -10.10 -9.73
CA THR A 397 1.74 -10.87 -9.14
C THR A 397 1.20 -12.07 -8.34
N ASN A 398 2.08 -12.95 -7.87
CA ASN A 398 1.73 -14.11 -7.02
C ASN A 398 1.98 -13.86 -5.50
N PHE A 399 2.27 -12.62 -5.11
CA PHE A 399 2.60 -12.21 -3.74
C PHE A 399 2.05 -10.80 -3.48
N THR A 400 1.88 -10.40 -2.21
CA THR A 400 1.40 -9.05 -1.89
C THR A 400 2.50 -8.03 -2.18
N VAL A 401 2.24 -7.10 -3.10
CA VAL A 401 3.08 -5.93 -3.33
C VAL A 401 2.59 -4.84 -2.39
N ASN A 402 3.49 -4.33 -1.57
CA ASN A 402 3.21 -3.23 -0.65
C ASN A 402 3.68 -1.91 -1.27
N ASN A 403 4.83 -1.91 -1.96
CA ASN A 403 5.37 -0.72 -2.62
C ASN A 403 6.22 -1.08 -3.85
N PHE A 404 6.54 -0.09 -4.67
CA PHE A 404 7.26 -0.26 -5.92
C PHE A 404 8.07 0.99 -6.28
N VAL A 405 9.04 0.86 -7.18
CA VAL A 405 9.87 1.97 -7.67
C VAL A 405 10.20 1.83 -9.15
N TRP A 406 10.23 2.94 -9.89
CA TRP A 406 10.77 2.97 -11.25
C TRP A 406 12.30 3.00 -11.24
N THR A 407 12.90 2.24 -12.15
CA THR A 407 14.34 2.10 -12.39
C THR A 407 14.63 2.20 -13.89
N ASP A 408 15.89 1.94 -14.28
CA ASP A 408 16.50 2.41 -15.52
C ASP A 408 16.60 3.95 -15.56
N ALA A 409 17.80 4.47 -15.29
CA ALA A 409 18.06 5.90 -15.25
C ALA A 409 17.97 6.60 -16.62
N ASN A 410 17.81 5.86 -17.73
CA ASN A 410 17.69 6.41 -19.08
C ASN A 410 16.23 6.72 -19.44
N GLU A 411 15.33 5.74 -19.34
CA GLU A 411 13.93 5.88 -19.76
C GLU A 411 12.92 5.78 -18.61
N TYR A 412 13.31 5.32 -17.42
CA TYR A 412 12.43 5.07 -16.28
C TYR A 412 11.24 4.15 -16.63
N ARG A 413 11.50 3.07 -17.38
CA ARG A 413 10.49 2.10 -17.87
C ARG A 413 10.52 0.74 -17.17
N GLU A 414 11.52 0.49 -16.35
CA GLU A 414 11.58 -0.70 -15.51
C GLU A 414 10.98 -0.38 -14.13
N VAL A 415 10.29 -1.33 -13.51
CA VAL A 415 9.66 -1.18 -12.20
C VAL A 415 10.00 -2.38 -11.34
N TRP A 416 10.40 -2.12 -10.11
CA TRP A 416 10.65 -3.14 -9.11
C TRP A 416 9.59 -3.06 -8.02
N MET A 417 8.88 -4.17 -7.80
CA MET A 417 7.82 -4.34 -6.82
C MET A 417 8.36 -5.16 -5.64
N VAL A 418 8.13 -4.69 -4.42
CA VAL A 418 8.53 -5.39 -3.18
C VAL A 418 7.31 -5.61 -2.29
N GLY A 419 7.38 -6.62 -1.44
CA GLY A 419 6.36 -6.85 -0.42
C GLY A 419 6.49 -8.22 0.25
N MET A 420 5.38 -8.76 0.73
CA MET A 420 5.38 -9.99 1.52
C MET A 420 5.68 -11.21 0.64
N GLY A 421 6.88 -11.80 0.79
CA GLY A 421 7.27 -13.07 0.17
C GLY A 421 7.93 -12.98 -1.20
N GLY A 422 8.06 -11.79 -1.79
CA GLY A 422 8.55 -11.65 -3.15
C GLY A 422 9.10 -10.28 -3.52
N VAL A 423 9.94 -10.31 -4.56
CA VAL A 423 10.32 -9.15 -5.36
C VAL A 423 10.13 -9.51 -6.82
N ALA A 424 9.46 -8.64 -7.57
CA ALA A 424 9.23 -8.81 -9.01
C ALA A 424 9.68 -7.60 -9.81
N HIS A 425 10.09 -7.86 -11.05
CA HIS A 425 10.51 -6.89 -12.04
C HIS A 425 9.44 -6.81 -13.14
N LEU A 426 8.94 -5.60 -13.37
CA LEU A 426 7.97 -5.25 -14.40
C LEU A 426 8.66 -4.39 -15.47
N LYS A 427 8.51 -4.78 -16.73
CA LYS A 427 8.90 -3.98 -17.90
C LYS A 427 7.65 -3.56 -18.65
N TRP A 428 7.52 -2.28 -18.98
CA TRP A 428 6.33 -1.74 -19.64
C TRP A 428 6.57 -0.37 -20.32
N GLY A 429 5.52 0.19 -20.92
CA GLY A 429 5.52 1.50 -21.59
C GLY A 429 5.32 2.71 -20.68
N LEU A 430 4.94 2.53 -19.41
CA LEU A 430 4.67 3.66 -18.51
C LEU A 430 5.95 4.19 -17.85
N GLN A 431 6.36 5.40 -18.25
CA GLN A 431 7.55 6.06 -17.70
C GLN A 431 7.32 6.66 -16.32
N GLY A 432 8.23 6.40 -15.40
CA GLY A 432 8.31 7.07 -14.11
C GLY A 432 8.75 8.54 -14.20
N GLN A 433 8.49 9.28 -13.13
CA GLN A 433 9.19 10.54 -12.84
C GLN A 433 10.67 10.24 -12.53
N GLU A 434 11.55 11.20 -12.83
CA GLU A 434 13.00 11.03 -12.65
C GLU A 434 13.37 11.14 -11.17
N ALA A 435 14.31 10.30 -10.72
CA ALA A 435 14.89 10.39 -9.40
C ALA A 435 15.94 11.52 -9.39
N VAL A 436 15.52 12.70 -8.93
CA VAL A 436 16.24 14.00 -9.02
C VAL A 436 17.05 14.34 -7.77
#